data_AF-A0A1H0JVF2-F1
#
_entry.id   AF-A0A1H0JVF2-F1
#
_cell.length_a   1.000
_cell.length_b   1.000
_cell.length_c   1.000
_cell.angle_alpha   90.00
_cell.angle_beta   90.00
_cell.angle_gamma   90.00
#
_symmetry.space_group_name_H-M   'P 1'
#
loop_
_entity.id
_entity.type
_entity.pdbx_description
1 polymer ?
#
loop_
_entity_poly.entity_id
_entity_poly.type
_entity_poly.pdbx_seq_one_letter_code
_entity_poly.pdbx_strand_id
1 'polypeptide(L)'
;MGALLDDAFRNVYQTALLANPEFHDGALLAGRTSGPAASYSVTGWSYRLYPPPAGRPHSLNRGSAFHSCRAMSALPEVDGLILFARSERMIFMNGELWDTDQLL
;
A
#
# COMPACT_ATOMS: atom_id res chain seq x y z
N MET A 1 3.44 -17.11 -9.88
CA MET A 1 2.74 -15.83 -10.15
C MET A 1 1.87 -15.55 -8.95
N GLY A 2 1.87 -14.34 -8.41
CA GLY A 2 1.01 -14.01 -7.27
C GLY A 2 -0.42 -13.66 -7.70
N ALA A 3 -1.30 -13.45 -6.73
CA ALA A 3 -2.73 -13.22 -6.98
C ALA A 3 -2.98 -11.85 -7.61
N LEU A 4 -3.99 -11.76 -8.48
CA LEU A 4 -4.46 -10.48 -9.02
C LEU A 4 -5.02 -9.62 -7.89
N LEU A 5 -4.75 -8.31 -7.96
CA LEU A 5 -5.35 -7.32 -7.06
C LEU A 5 -6.67 -6.84 -7.68
N ASP A 6 -7.69 -7.69 -7.62
CA ASP A 6 -9.04 -7.47 -8.15
C ASP A 6 -10.13 -7.76 -7.09
N ASP A 7 -11.39 -7.82 -7.50
CA ASP A 7 -12.52 -8.08 -6.60
C ASP A 7 -12.44 -9.44 -5.88
N ALA A 8 -11.74 -10.42 -6.47
CA ALA A 8 -11.55 -11.73 -5.85
C ALA A 8 -10.44 -11.73 -4.79
N PHE A 9 -9.58 -10.69 -4.77
CA PHE A 9 -8.42 -10.62 -3.88
C PHE A 9 -8.79 -10.73 -2.40
N ARG A 10 -9.98 -10.25 -2.00
CA ARG A 10 -10.46 -10.38 -0.61
C ARG A 10 -10.42 -11.82 -0.12
N ASN A 11 -10.87 -12.76 -0.95
CA ASN A 11 -10.90 -14.18 -0.58
C ASN A 11 -9.49 -14.77 -0.48
N VAL A 12 -8.58 -14.33 -1.36
CA VAL A 12 -7.17 -14.70 -1.31
C VAL A 12 -6.54 -14.20 -0.01
N TYR A 13 -6.76 -12.93 0.33
CA TYR A 13 -6.25 -12.30 1.54
C TYR A 13 -6.73 -13.04 2.81
N GLN A 14 -8.03 -13.33 2.90
CA GLN A 14 -8.60 -14.08 4.02
C GLN A 14 -8.00 -15.47 4.13
N THR A 15 -7.85 -16.18 3.02
CA THR A 15 -7.24 -17.52 2.99
C THR A 15 -5.78 -17.48 3.42
N ALA A 16 -5.02 -16.46 2.98
CA ALA A 16 -3.64 -16.26 3.37
C ALA A 16 -3.50 -16.02 4.89
N LEU A 17 -4.37 -15.17 5.47
CA LEU A 17 -4.36 -14.91 6.93
C LEU A 17 -4.78 -16.12 7.77
N LEU A 18 -5.68 -16.96 7.27
CA LEU A 18 -6.02 -18.21 7.94
C LEU A 18 -4.83 -19.19 7.98
N ALA A 19 -4.00 -19.18 6.93
CA ALA A 19 -2.80 -20.01 6.86
C ALA A 19 -1.66 -19.45 7.73
N ASN A 20 -1.46 -18.13 7.72
CA ASN A 20 -0.48 -17.45 8.56
C ASN A 20 -0.96 -16.03 8.93
N PRO A 21 -1.36 -15.78 10.19
CA PRO A 21 -1.80 -14.47 10.64
C PRO A 21 -0.76 -13.35 10.48
N GLU A 22 0.52 -13.69 10.55
CA GLU A 22 1.63 -12.72 10.46
C GLU A 22 1.75 -12.07 9.06
N PHE A 23 1.04 -12.59 8.05
CA PHE A 23 1.00 -11.98 6.72
C PHE A 23 0.38 -10.57 6.69
N HIS A 24 -0.33 -10.18 7.75
CA HIS A 24 -0.82 -8.81 7.88
C HIS A 24 0.26 -7.81 8.33
N ASP A 25 1.38 -8.27 8.92
CA ASP A 25 2.32 -7.37 9.59
C ASP A 25 3.29 -6.78 8.57
N GLY A 26 3.10 -5.49 8.27
CA GLY A 26 3.85 -4.77 7.24
C GLY A 26 3.00 -4.43 6.03
N ALA A 27 3.63 -4.43 4.86
CA ALA A 27 3.03 -4.02 3.60
C ALA A 27 2.87 -5.19 2.62
N LEU A 28 1.78 -5.14 1.87
CA LEU A 28 1.62 -5.95 0.66
C LEU A 28 2.16 -5.17 -0.54
N LEU A 29 2.98 -5.83 -1.35
CA LEU A 29 3.48 -5.24 -2.60
C LEU A 29 2.70 -5.82 -3.78
N ALA A 30 2.27 -4.94 -4.68
CA ALA A 30 1.68 -5.33 -5.94
C ALA A 30 2.36 -4.56 -7.09
N GLY A 31 2.51 -5.22 -8.23
CA GLY A 31 3.17 -4.65 -9.40
C GLY A 31 2.54 -5.11 -10.71
N ARG A 32 2.84 -4.39 -11.78
CA ARG A 32 2.44 -4.71 -13.15
C ARG A 32 3.58 -5.43 -13.86
N THR A 33 3.30 -6.55 -14.52
CA THR A 33 4.33 -7.36 -15.19
C THR A 33 4.56 -6.98 -16.66
N SER A 34 3.58 -6.33 -17.30
CA SER A 34 3.52 -6.23 -18.77
C SER A 34 3.27 -4.81 -19.29
N GLY A 35 3.54 -3.78 -18.48
CA GLY A 35 3.41 -2.37 -18.86
C GLY A 35 2.27 -1.62 -18.15
N PRO A 36 2.05 -0.33 -18.48
CA PRO A 36 1.18 0.56 -17.70
C PRO A 36 -0.30 0.16 -17.63
N ALA A 37 -0.81 -0.49 -18.69
CA ALA A 37 -2.19 -0.94 -18.80
C ALA A 37 -2.43 -2.34 -18.20
N ALA A 38 -1.39 -3.02 -17.73
CA ALA A 38 -1.53 -4.34 -17.13
C ALA A 38 -2.15 -4.26 -15.73
N SER A 39 -2.88 -5.31 -15.35
CA SER A 39 -3.41 -5.45 -13.99
C SER A 39 -2.29 -5.62 -12.96
N TYR A 40 -2.53 -5.15 -11.74
CA TYR A 40 -1.63 -5.39 -10.62
C TYR A 40 -1.77 -6.83 -10.13
N SER A 41 -0.64 -7.46 -9.85
CA SER A 41 -0.57 -8.73 -9.13
C SER A 41 0.26 -8.55 -7.88
N VAL A 42 -0.16 -9.19 -6.78
CA VAL A 42 0.61 -9.24 -5.54
C VAL A 42 1.94 -9.93 -5.81
N THR A 43 3.04 -9.28 -5.45
CA THR A 43 4.39 -9.80 -5.61
C THR A 43 5.03 -10.23 -4.29
N GLY A 44 4.46 -9.79 -3.16
CA GLY A 44 4.76 -10.37 -1.86
C GLY A 44 4.06 -9.68 -0.69
N TRP A 45 4.35 -10.17 0.50
CA TRP A 45 3.62 -9.93 1.75
C TRP A 45 4.59 -9.55 2.87
N SER A 46 4.07 -8.93 3.92
CA SER A 46 4.82 -8.60 5.14
C SER A 46 6.12 -7.81 4.89
N TYR A 47 6.11 -6.92 3.89
CA TYR A 47 7.27 -6.08 3.62
C TYR A 47 7.40 -4.97 4.65
N ARG A 48 8.64 -4.73 5.07
CA ARG A 48 9.01 -3.50 5.76
C ARG A 48 9.36 -2.43 4.73
N LEU A 49 8.68 -1.29 4.82
CA LEU A 49 8.94 -0.15 3.95
C LEU A 49 10.13 0.66 4.50
N TYR A 50 11.07 0.99 3.61
CA TYR A 50 12.23 1.81 3.91
C TYR A 50 12.29 2.98 2.94
N PRO A 51 11.43 4.01 3.15
CA PRO A 51 11.48 5.19 2.31
C PRO A 51 12.81 5.94 2.49
N PRO A 52 13.31 6.61 1.45
CA PRO A 52 14.43 7.53 1.62
C PRO A 52 14.04 8.64 2.62
N PRO A 53 15.01 9.29 3.27
CA PRO A 53 14.74 10.37 4.21
C PRO A 53 13.90 11.47 3.54
N ALA A 54 12.64 11.59 3.93
CA ALA A 54 11.77 12.64 3.42
C ALA A 54 12.16 13.96 4.09
N GLY A 55 12.78 14.88 3.33
CA GLY A 55 13.21 16.20 3.80
C GLY A 55 12.07 17.19 4.14
N ARG A 56 10.85 16.71 4.44
CA ARG A 56 9.69 17.58 4.68
C ARG A 56 9.42 17.78 6.17
N PRO A 57 9.11 19.02 6.61
CA PRO A 57 9.00 19.36 8.02
C PRO A 57 7.72 18.83 8.67
N HIS A 58 7.81 18.61 9.99
CA HIS A 58 6.76 18.48 11.00
C HIS A 58 5.32 18.23 10.48
N SER A 59 5.06 17.03 9.96
CA SER A 59 3.70 16.51 10.00
C SER A 59 3.37 16.06 11.42
N LEU A 60 2.13 16.30 11.86
CA LEU A 60 1.60 15.69 13.09
C LEU A 60 1.93 14.18 13.07
N ASN A 61 2.41 13.63 14.19
CA ASN A 61 2.74 12.21 14.26
C ASN A 61 1.44 11.39 14.12
N ARG A 62 1.31 10.65 13.02
CA ARG A 62 0.14 9.80 12.69
C ARG A 62 0.49 8.31 12.64
N GLY A 63 1.64 7.93 13.20
CA GLY A 63 2.11 6.55 13.26
C GLY A 63 3.04 6.15 12.10
N SER A 64 3.82 5.09 12.33
CA SER A 64 4.88 4.65 11.41
C SER A 64 4.34 4.27 10.03
N ALA A 65 3.20 3.57 9.95
CA ALA A 65 2.58 3.19 8.69
C ALA A 65 2.18 4.41 7.85
N PHE A 66 1.57 5.43 8.47
CA PHE A 66 1.21 6.68 7.80
C PHE A 66 2.43 7.37 7.19
N HIS A 67 3.49 7.58 7.99
CA HIS A 67 4.70 8.24 7.52
C HIS A 67 5.43 7.42 6.46
N SER A 68 5.43 6.10 6.59
CA SER A 68 6.03 5.19 5.60
C SER A 68 5.29 5.26 4.27
N CYS A 69 3.94 5.22 4.28
CA CYS A 69 3.14 5.35 3.08
C CYS A 69 3.32 6.70 2.39
N ARG A 70 3.30 7.80 3.16
CA ARG A 70 3.53 9.13 2.60
C ARG A 70 4.92 9.27 1.98
N ALA A 71 5.97 8.80 2.66
CA ALA A 71 7.33 8.97 2.17
C ALA A 71 7.62 8.03 0.98
N MET A 72 7.13 6.78 1.01
CA MET A 72 7.28 5.85 -0.12
C MET A 72 6.54 6.31 -1.36
N SER A 73 5.37 6.96 -1.23
CA SER A 73 4.59 7.43 -2.39
C SER A 73 5.24 8.60 -3.14
N ALA A 74 6.33 9.17 -2.61
CA ALA A 74 7.11 10.19 -3.29
C ALA A 74 8.13 9.60 -4.28
N LEU A 75 8.36 8.28 -4.26
CA LEU A 75 9.27 7.59 -5.17
C LEU A 75 8.65 7.50 -6.58
N PRO A 76 9.38 7.86 -7.65
CA PRO A 76 8.89 7.79 -9.02
C PRO A 76 8.41 6.40 -9.47
N GLU A 77 8.95 5.34 -8.87
CA GLU A 77 8.63 3.95 -9.18
C GLU A 77 7.36 3.45 -8.48
N VAL A 78 6.81 4.25 -7.56
CA VAL A 78 5.65 3.88 -6.76
C VAL A 78 4.42 4.59 -7.30
N ASP A 79 3.53 3.83 -7.92
CA ASP A 79 2.26 4.36 -8.46
C ASP A 79 1.35 4.96 -7.37
N GLY A 80 1.39 4.40 -6.17
CA GLY A 80 0.65 4.88 -5.01
C GLY A 80 0.70 3.91 -3.84
N LEU A 81 0.27 4.36 -2.67
CA LEU A 81 0.08 3.52 -1.50
C LEU A 81 -1.32 3.68 -0.92
N ILE A 82 -1.86 2.58 -0.42
CA ILE A 82 -3.13 2.55 0.29
C ILE A 82 -2.85 2.08 1.71
N LEU A 83 -3.20 2.91 2.70
CA LEU A 83 -3.20 2.53 4.10
C LEU A 83 -4.62 2.23 4.53
N PHE A 84 -4.84 1.03 5.04
CA PHE A 84 -6.07 0.66 5.73
C PHE A 84 -5.86 0.86 7.23
N ALA A 85 -6.44 1.92 7.78
CA ALA A 85 -6.59 2.12 9.21
C ALA A 85 -8.01 1.72 9.62
N ARG A 86 -8.22 1.39 10.91
CA ARG A 86 -9.45 0.76 11.46
C ARG A 86 -10.77 1.12 10.74
N SER A 87 -11.02 2.41 10.55
CA SER A 87 -12.26 2.91 9.92
C SER A 87 -11.99 3.80 8.70
N GLU A 88 -10.74 3.90 8.27
CA GLU A 88 -10.32 4.85 7.24
C GLU A 88 -9.44 4.16 6.21
N ARG A 89 -9.73 4.41 4.94
CA ARG A 89 -8.79 4.16 3.86
C ARG A 89 -8.08 5.48 3.59
N MET A 90 -6.77 5.44 3.40
CA MET A 90 -6.00 6.63 3.02
C MET A 90 -5.17 6.31 1.78
N ILE A 91 -5.22 7.16 0.76
CA ILE A 91 -4.49 6.98 -0.49
C ILE A 91 -3.35 7.99 -0.53
N PHE A 92 -2.15 7.56 -0.90
CA PHE A 92 -0.99 8.44 -1.01
C PHE A 92 -0.40 8.36 -2.41
N MET A 93 -0.19 9.51 -3.04
CA MET A 93 0.47 9.62 -4.34
C MET A 93 1.33 10.88 -4.36
N ASN A 94 2.52 10.79 -4.97
CA ASN A 94 3.49 11.89 -5.09
C ASN A 94 3.85 12.56 -3.75
N GLY A 95 3.92 11.78 -2.66
CA GLY A 95 4.26 12.28 -1.33
C GLY A 95 3.13 13.00 -0.58
N GLU A 96 1.91 12.99 -1.12
CA GLU A 96 0.74 13.64 -0.52
C GLU A 96 -0.37 12.63 -0.19
N LEU A 97 -1.20 12.99 0.78
CA LEU A 97 -2.47 12.31 1.07
C LEU A 97 -3.50 12.78 0.04
N TRP A 98 -4.07 11.83 -0.69
CA TRP A 98 -5.18 12.05 -1.62
C TRP A 98 -6.48 11.74 -0.90
N ASP A 99 -7.35 12.75 -0.87
CA ASP A 99 -8.61 12.73 -0.13
C ASP A 99 -9.53 11.61 -0.64
N THR A 100 -10.16 10.90 0.29
CA THR A 100 -11.01 9.74 0.02
C THR A 100 -12.48 10.07 -0.22
N ASP A 101 -12.87 11.33 -0.05
CA ASP A 101 -14.26 11.79 -0.18
C ASP A 101 -14.72 12.04 -1.64
N GLN A 102 -13.91 11.69 -2.65
CA GLN A 102 -14.27 11.86 -4.08
C GLN A 102 -14.48 10.56 -4.87
N LEU A 103 -14.56 9.40 -4.20
CA LEU A 103 -14.74 8.09 -4.88
C LEU A 103 -15.95 7.30 -4.35
N LEU A 104 -17.07 7.98 -4.09
CA LEU A 104 -18.40 7.38 -3.94
C LEU A 104 -19.26 7.71 -5.17
#